data_AF-A0A972YMB2-F1
#
_entry.id   AF-A0A972YMB2-F1
#
_cell.length_a   1.000
_cell.length_b   1.000
_cell.length_c   1.000
_cell.angle_alpha   90.00
_cell.angle_beta   90.00
_cell.angle_gamma   90.00
#
_symmetry.space_group_name_H-M   'P 1'
#
loop_
_entity.id
_entity.type
_entity.pdbx_description
1 polymer ?
#
loop_
_entity_poly.entity_id
_entity_poly.type
_entity_poly.pdbx_seq_one_letter_code
_entity_poly.pdbx_strand_id
1 'polypeptide(L)'
;MNLSTRARGLLLLMIVTMIGTAVSSAFGIVWMQQQINRTARNCQQVEREMEETMRRLRYLDERIASIHQPVILQGKVAGVLRPSLDTQVVWVREQEVATGRAYAEAAPYEVSMDLAFIDLGAEQR
;
A
#
# COMPACT_ATOMS: atom_id res chain seq x y z
N MET A 1 33.29 32.02 66.56
CA MET A 1 32.29 31.13 65.93
C MET A 1 33.01 30.05 65.12
N ASN A 2 33.39 28.94 65.77
CA ASN A 2 34.03 27.81 65.08
C ASN A 2 32.95 26.84 64.59
N LEU A 3 32.46 27.08 63.38
CA LEU A 3 31.54 26.15 62.72
C LEU A 3 32.25 24.80 62.57
N SER A 4 31.65 23.73 63.10
CA SER A 4 32.17 22.36 63.03
C SER A 4 32.60 22.02 61.61
N THR A 5 33.76 21.39 61.44
CA THR A 5 34.31 20.94 60.15
C THR A 5 33.30 20.13 59.34
N ARG A 6 32.39 19.41 60.01
CA ARG A 6 31.26 18.71 59.37
C ARG A 6 30.28 19.65 58.68
N ALA A 7 29.92 20.78 59.30
CA ALA A 7 29.00 21.76 58.72
C ALA A 7 29.61 22.47 57.50
N ARG A 8 30.92 22.74 57.51
CA ARG A 8 31.64 23.28 56.35
C ARG A 8 31.65 22.30 55.18
N GLY A 9 31.84 21.00 55.45
CA GLY A 9 31.75 19.95 54.43
C GLY A 9 30.37 19.85 53.79
N LEU A 10 29.30 19.92 54.61
CA LEU A 10 27.92 19.91 54.10
C LEU A 10 27.59 21.14 53.26
N LEU A 11 28.05 22.33 53.66
CA LEU A 11 27.87 23.55 52.87
C LEU A 11 28.59 23.48 51.52
N LEU A 12 29.82 22.97 51.49
CA LEU A 12 30.56 22.77 50.24
C LEU A 12 29.86 21.76 49.33
N LEU A 13 29.33 20.66 49.88
CA LEU A 13 28.58 19.67 49.12
C LEU A 13 27.32 20.28 48.51
N MET A 14 26.56 21.07 49.30
CA MET A 14 25.39 21.81 48.82
C MET A 14 25.73 22.71 47.63
N ILE A 15 26.81 23.50 47.74
CA ILE A 15 27.27 24.38 46.66
C ILE A 15 27.63 23.58 45.41
N VAL A 16 28.36 22.47 45.55
CA VAL A 16 28.73 21.60 44.43
C VAL A 16 27.49 21.01 43.75
N THR A 17 26.51 20.54 44.53
CA THR A 17 25.26 19.98 43.96
C THR A 17 24.41 21.05 43.25
N MET A 18 24.38 22.28 43.77
CA MET A 18 23.70 23.39 43.13
C MET A 18 24.32 23.73 41.77
N ILE A 19 25.65 23.79 41.70
CA ILE A 19 26.36 24.04 40.45
C ILE A 19 26.15 22.87 39.47
N GLY A 20 26.26 21.64 39.97
CA GLY A 20 26.07 20.43 39.16
C GLY A 20 24.68 20.34 38.53
N THR A 21 23.63 20.66 39.28
CA THR A 21 22.24 20.67 38.78
C THR A 21 21.97 21.81 37.79
N ALA A 22 22.58 22.98 38.00
CA ALA A 22 22.48 24.09 37.06
C ALA A 22 23.17 23.78 35.72
N VAL A 23 24.36 23.19 35.75
CA VAL A 23 25.10 22.84 34.53
C VAL A 23 24.44 21.67 33.79
N SER A 24 23.98 20.64 34.50
CA SER A 24 23.34 19.49 33.88
C SER A 24 21.99 19.85 33.23
N SER A 25 21.21 20.73 33.85
CA SER A 25 19.96 21.23 33.27
C SER A 25 20.20 22.05 32.01
N ALA A 26 21.18 22.97 32.03
CA ALA A 26 21.54 23.75 30.84
C ALA A 26 22.05 22.86 29.70
N PHE A 27 22.90 21.87 30.00
CA PHE A 27 23.39 20.91 29.00
C PHE A 27 22.27 20.04 28.43
N GLY A 28 21.33 19.58 29.27
CA GLY A 28 20.19 18.77 28.84
C GLY A 28 19.31 19.48 27.81
N ILE A 29 19.07 20.78 27.98
CA ILE A 29 18.30 21.58 27.02
C ILE A 29 19.00 21.63 25.66
N VAL A 30 20.30 21.95 25.64
CA VAL A 30 21.08 22.01 24.39
C VAL A 30 21.15 20.64 23.71
N TRP A 31 21.30 19.57 24.49
CA TRP A 31 21.30 18.21 23.99
C TRP A 31 19.97 17.84 23.32
N MET A 32 18.85 18.20 23.96
CA MET A 32 17.52 17.95 23.40
C MET A 32 17.29 18.75 22.11
N GLN A 33 17.73 20.01 22.05
CA GLN A 33 17.68 20.81 20.82
C GLN A 33 18.51 20.18 19.69
N GLN A 34 19.69 19.64 20.00
CA GLN A 34 20.50 18.92 19.03
C GLN A 34 19.81 17.64 18.54
N GLN A 35 19.18 16.88 19.44
CA GLN A 35 18.43 15.69 19.04
C GLN A 35 17.25 16.04 18.14
N ILE A 36 16.47 17.06 18.48
CA ILE A 36 15.35 17.53 17.64
C ILE A 36 15.86 17.94 16.26
N ASN A 37 16.96 18.68 16.16
CA ASN A 37 17.51 19.07 14.86
C ASN A 37 18.01 17.86 14.05
N ARG A 38 18.64 16.88 14.70
CA ARG A 38 19.05 15.62 14.02
C ARG A 38 17.83 14.82 13.55
N THR A 39 16.82 14.68 14.39
CA THR A 39 15.57 13.97 14.06
C THR A 39 14.78 14.70 12.97
N ALA A 40 14.73 16.04 13.01
CA ALA A 40 14.08 16.85 11.99
C ALA A 40 14.76 16.70 10.62
N ARG A 41 16.10 16.64 10.57
CA ARG A 41 16.84 16.36 9.33
C ARG A 41 16.53 14.97 8.78
N ASN A 42 16.48 13.96 9.64
CA ASN A 42 16.09 12.61 9.23
C ASN A 42 14.64 12.57 8.73
N CYS A 43 13.74 13.29 9.40
CA CYS A 43 12.34 13.41 9.00
C CYS A 43 12.20 14.08 7.62
N GLN A 44 12.96 15.15 7.35
CA GLN A 44 13.00 15.78 6.03
C GLN A 44 13.50 14.83 4.94
N GLN A 45 14.46 13.95 5.25
CA GLN A 45 14.92 12.96 4.28
C GLN A 45 13.81 11.95 3.97
N VAL A 46 13.15 11.42 5.00
CA VAL A 46 12.03 10.49 4.85
C VAL A 46 10.87 11.12 4.08
N GLU A 47 10.57 12.40 4.33
CA GLU A 47 9.53 13.14 3.63
C GLU A 47 9.83 13.29 2.12
N ARG A 48 11.09 13.56 1.76
CA ARG A 48 11.52 13.59 0.34
C ARG A 48 11.38 12.23 -0.33
N GLU A 49 11.82 11.17 0.33
CA GLU A 49 11.68 9.80 -0.18
C GLU A 49 10.20 9.41 -0.36
N MET A 50 9.33 9.87 0.56
CA MET A 50 7.89 9.69 0.45
C MET A 50 7.31 10.45 -0.74
N GLU A 51 7.69 11.70 -0.96
CA GLU A 51 7.26 12.47 -2.13
C GLU A 51 7.68 11.81 -3.45
N GLU A 52 8.91 11.32 -3.54
CA GLU A 52 9.39 10.61 -4.74
C GLU A 52 8.59 9.34 -4.99
N THR A 53 8.32 8.57 -3.94
CA THR A 53 7.52 7.34 -4.02
C THR A 53 6.08 7.64 -4.45
N MET A 54 5.48 8.70 -3.90
CA MET A 54 4.13 9.14 -4.26
C MET A 54 4.04 9.59 -5.72
N ARG A 55 5.06 10.31 -6.23
CA ARG A 55 5.16 10.66 -7.66
C ARG A 55 5.24 9.42 -8.55
N ARG A 56 6.01 8.40 -8.15
CA ARG A 56 6.10 7.12 -8.89
C ARG A 56 4.75 6.39 -8.88
N LEU A 57 4.07 6.33 -7.73
CA LEU A 57 2.75 5.73 -7.63
C LEU A 57 1.75 6.42 -8.55
N ARG A 58 1.71 7.76 -8.56
CA ARG A 58 0.82 8.50 -9.45
C ARG A 58 1.12 8.25 -10.94
N TYR A 59 2.39 8.13 -11.31
CA TYR A 59 2.77 7.78 -12.69
C TYR A 59 2.32 6.36 -13.06
N LEU A 60 2.43 5.40 -12.14
CA LEU A 60 1.95 4.05 -12.37
C LEU A 60 0.42 4.00 -12.47
N ASP A 61 -0.28 4.74 -11.61
CA ASP A 61 -1.75 4.84 -11.62
C ASP A 61 -2.24 5.45 -12.94
N GLU A 62 -1.61 6.53 -13.40
CA GLU A 62 -1.88 7.13 -14.72
C GLU A 62 -1.67 6.11 -15.85
N ARG A 63 -0.59 5.31 -15.77
CA ARG A 63 -0.36 4.23 -16.75
C ARG A 63 -1.43 3.14 -16.67
N ILE A 64 -1.82 2.70 -15.49
CA ILE A 64 -2.85 1.68 -15.31
C ILE A 64 -4.18 2.19 -15.85
N ALA A 65 -4.54 3.44 -15.55
CA ALA A 65 -5.72 4.11 -16.09
C ALA A 65 -5.66 4.19 -17.62
N SER A 66 -4.52 4.57 -18.20
CA SER A 66 -4.34 4.60 -19.65
C SER A 66 -4.53 3.22 -20.31
N ILE A 67 -4.01 2.15 -19.69
CA ILE A 67 -4.14 0.78 -20.21
C ILE A 67 -5.58 0.27 -20.06
N HIS A 68 -6.29 0.69 -19.01
CA HIS A 68 -7.69 0.35 -18.78
C HIS A 68 -8.68 1.18 -19.61
N GLN A 69 -8.20 2.12 -20.44
CA GLN A 69 -9.09 2.81 -21.37
C GLN A 69 -9.72 1.80 -22.34
N PRO A 70 -11.05 1.87 -22.56
CA PRO A 70 -11.79 0.87 -23.34
C PRO A 70 -11.26 0.74 -24.78
N VAL A 71 -10.68 1.80 -25.34
CA VAL A 71 -10.08 1.83 -26.68
C VAL A 71 -8.83 0.94 -26.79
N ILE A 72 -7.97 0.94 -25.75
CA ILE A 72 -6.73 0.13 -25.75
C ILE A 72 -7.05 -1.34 -25.47
N LEU A 73 -8.04 -1.61 -24.61
CA LEU A 73 -8.52 -2.96 -24.35
C LEU A 73 -9.14 -3.59 -25.61
N GLN A 74 -9.93 -2.83 -26.38
CA GLN A 74 -10.46 -3.29 -27.66
C GLN A 74 -9.35 -3.60 -28.68
N GLY A 75 -8.30 -2.76 -28.75
CA GLY A 75 -7.15 -2.99 -29.63
C GLY A 75 -6.30 -4.21 -29.24
N LYS A 76 -6.14 -4.51 -27.94
CA LYS A 76 -5.43 -5.73 -27.47
C LYS A 76 -6.24 -7.01 -27.66
N VAL A 77 -7.57 -6.89 -27.61
CA VAL A 77 -8.51 -8.02 -27.75
C VAL A 77 -8.81 -8.31 -29.23
N ALA A 78 -8.65 -7.32 -30.13
CA ALA A 78 -8.79 -7.46 -31.58
C ALA A 78 -7.74 -8.43 -32.16
N GLY A 79 -8.10 -9.71 -32.22
CA GLY A 79 -7.27 -10.78 -32.77
C GLY A 79 -7.11 -11.99 -31.85
N VAL A 80 -7.38 -11.85 -30.54
CA VAL A 80 -7.30 -12.97 -29.57
C VAL A 80 -8.67 -13.46 -29.16
N LEU A 81 -9.65 -12.57 -28.96
CA LEU A 81 -11.04 -13.01 -28.70
C LEU A 81 -11.88 -12.92 -29.96
N ARG A 82 -12.59 -14.00 -30.26
CA ARG A 82 -13.63 -14.04 -31.29
C ARG A 82 -14.81 -13.16 -30.81
N PRO A 83 -15.44 -12.35 -31.68
CA PRO A 83 -16.60 -11.57 -31.29
C PRO A 83 -17.70 -12.46 -30.69
N SER A 84 -18.32 -12.00 -29.62
CA SER A 84 -19.44 -12.70 -28.98
C SER A 84 -20.58 -12.81 -29.98
N LEU A 85 -21.01 -14.03 -30.27
CA LEU A 85 -22.20 -14.28 -31.09
C LEU A 85 -23.45 -13.90 -30.31
N ASP A 86 -24.45 -13.35 -31.00
CA ASP A 86 -25.70 -12.84 -30.42
C ASP A 86 -26.51 -13.92 -29.62
N THR A 87 -26.13 -15.20 -29.77
CA THR A 87 -26.77 -16.37 -29.16
C THR A 87 -25.82 -17.20 -28.30
N GLN A 88 -24.72 -16.62 -27.80
CA GLN A 88 -23.77 -17.35 -26.96
C GLN A 88 -24.14 -17.25 -25.47
N VAL A 89 -24.60 -18.36 -24.88
CA VAL A 89 -24.84 -18.49 -23.43
C VAL A 89 -23.60 -19.11 -22.78
N VAL A 90 -22.98 -18.39 -21.83
CA VAL A 90 -21.81 -18.86 -21.07
C VAL A 90 -22.21 -19.07 -19.62
N TRP A 91 -21.99 -20.28 -19.12
CA TRP A 91 -22.27 -20.65 -17.73
C TRP A 91 -21.02 -20.43 -16.87
N VAL A 92 -21.13 -19.57 -15.86
CA VAL A 92 -20.07 -19.31 -14.88
C VAL A 92 -20.37 -20.15 -13.63
N ARG A 93 -19.45 -21.04 -13.24
CA ARG A 93 -19.56 -21.75 -11.96
C ARG A 93 -19.07 -20.82 -10.84
N GLU A 94 -19.98 -20.45 -9.94
CA GLU A 94 -19.70 -19.55 -8.80
C GLU A 94 -18.87 -20.21 -7.67
N GLN A 95 -18.37 -21.42 -7.86
CA GLN A 95 -17.81 -22.22 -6.75
C GLN A 95 -16.45 -21.74 -6.21
N GLU A 96 -15.79 -20.76 -6.82
CA GLU A 96 -14.51 -20.21 -6.33
C GLU A 96 -14.55 -18.69 -6.04
N VAL A 97 -15.68 -18.18 -5.55
CA VAL A 97 -15.81 -16.75 -5.19
C VAL A 97 -15.31 -16.49 -3.77
N ALA A 98 -13.98 -16.52 -3.57
CA ALA A 98 -13.36 -15.93 -2.37
C ALA A 98 -12.86 -14.49 -2.60
N THR A 99 -12.71 -14.06 -3.86
CA THR A 99 -11.99 -12.81 -4.22
C THR A 99 -12.80 -11.83 -5.08
N GLY A 100 -14.11 -12.05 -5.24
CA GLY A 100 -15.03 -11.08 -5.87
C GLY A 100 -14.84 -10.87 -7.38
N ARG A 101 -14.03 -11.69 -8.06
CA ARG A 101 -13.85 -11.68 -9.53
C ARG A 101 -14.00 -13.10 -10.06
N ALA A 102 -15.15 -13.41 -10.65
CA ALA A 102 -15.40 -14.67 -11.35
C ALA A 102 -15.21 -14.46 -12.85
N TYR A 103 -14.33 -15.25 -13.47
CA TYR A 103 -14.14 -15.27 -14.92
C TYR A 103 -14.57 -16.63 -15.45
N ALA A 104 -15.14 -16.66 -16.65
CA ALA A 104 -15.44 -17.91 -17.33
C ALA A 104 -14.13 -18.59 -17.75
N GLU A 105 -13.94 -19.85 -17.36
CA GLU A 105 -12.81 -20.66 -17.81
C GLU A 105 -12.96 -20.96 -19.31
N ALA A 106 -11.89 -20.74 -20.08
CA ALA A 106 -11.86 -21.03 -21.50
C ALA A 106 -11.71 -22.55 -21.73
N ALA A 107 -12.81 -23.29 -21.54
CA ALA A 107 -12.86 -24.69 -21.87
C ALA A 107 -13.02 -24.88 -23.40
N PRO A 108 -12.36 -25.88 -24.01
CA PRO A 108 -12.67 -26.27 -25.38
C PRO A 108 -14.15 -26.66 -25.47
N TYR A 109 -14.78 -26.27 -26.57
CA TYR A 109 -16.21 -26.44 -26.78
C TYR A 109 -16.56 -27.94 -26.78
N GLU A 110 -17.43 -28.37 -25.86
CA GLU A 110 -18.17 -29.61 -26.06
C GLU A 110 -19.38 -29.29 -26.94
N VAL A 111 -19.28 -29.57 -28.24
CA VAL A 111 -20.47 -29.56 -29.09
C VAL A 111 -21.32 -30.74 -28.66
N SER A 112 -22.42 -30.51 -27.95
CA SER A 112 -23.45 -31.54 -27.82
C SER A 112 -24.06 -31.74 -29.21
N MET A 113 -23.64 -32.79 -29.89
CA MET A 113 -24.04 -33.14 -31.26
C MET A 113 -25.53 -33.53 -31.38
N ASP A 114 -26.27 -33.53 -30.27
CA ASP A 114 -27.62 -34.09 -30.18
C ASP A 114 -28.77 -33.10 -30.39
N LEU A 115 -28.52 -31.80 -30.43
CA LEU A 115 -29.61 -30.82 -30.60
C LEU A 115 -30.09 -30.69 -32.05
N ALA A 116 -29.31 -31.15 -33.04
CA ALA A 116 -29.72 -31.14 -34.45
C ALA A 116 -30.67 -32.31 -34.80
N PHE A 117 -30.72 -33.36 -33.97
CA PHE A 117 -31.58 -34.53 -34.24
C PHE A 117 -33.00 -34.39 -33.67
N ILE A 118 -33.23 -33.52 -32.69
CA ILE A 118 -34.54 -33.35 -32.07
C ILE A 118 -35.51 -32.61 -32.99
N ASP A 119 -35.02 -31.71 -33.85
CA ASP A 119 -35.84 -30.91 -34.75
C ASP A 119 -36.37 -31.71 -35.96
N LEU A 120 -35.63 -32.73 -36.40
CA LEU A 120 -36.03 -33.60 -37.53
C LEU A 120 -37.15 -34.58 -37.17
N GLY A 121 -37.42 -34.82 -35.88
CA GLY A 121 -38.52 -35.69 -35.43
C GLY A 121 -39.86 -34.96 -35.25
N ALA A 122 -39.86 -33.62 -35.25
CA ALA A 122 -41.05 -32.81 -35.03
C ALA A 122 -41.86 -32.55 -36.31
N GLU A 123 -41.29 -32.79 -37.49
CA GLU A 123 -41.92 -32.61 -38.81
C GLU A 123 -42.50 -33.90 -39.43
N GLN A 124 -42.64 -34.99 -38.68
CA GLN A 124 -43.41 -36.16 -39.11
C GLN A 124 -44.59 -36.43 -38.19
N ARG A 125 -45.64 -35.60 -38.30
CA ARG A 125 -47.00 -36.01 -37.89
C ARG A 125 -48.08 -35.34 -38.72
#